data_AF-A0A2T9ZP02-F1
#
_entry.id   AF-A0A2T9ZP02-F1
#
_cell.length_a   1.000
_cell.length_b   1.000
_cell.length_c   1.000
_cell.angle_alpha   90.00
_cell.angle_beta   90.00
_cell.angle_gamma   90.00
#
_symmetry.space_group_name_H-M   'P 1'
#
loop_
_entity.id
_entity.type
_entity.pdbx_description
1 polymer ?
#
loop_
_entity_poly.entity_id
_entity_poly.type
_entity_poly.pdbx_seq_one_letter_code
_entity_poly.pdbx_strand_id
1 'polypeptide(L)'
;MMVISYTSFLFLVWILLSGHFEPLMLGLGLVSVLLTVFLVKRMTLIDHESYPLHLSSKIPGFLVFIMREIVKANIDVIKRIMTF
;
A
#
# COMPACT_ATOMS: atom_id res chain seq x y z
N MET A 1 -9.42 15.84 2.89
CA MET A 1 -9.66 14.60 2.08
C MET A 1 -8.48 13.63 2.15
N MET A 2 -7.23 14.05 1.91
CA MET A 2 -6.06 13.15 1.89
C MET A 2 -5.84 12.37 3.20
N VAL A 3 -5.94 13.03 4.35
CA VAL A 3 -5.73 12.40 5.68
C VAL A 3 -6.64 11.20 5.91
N ILE A 4 -7.92 11.30 5.52
CA ILE A 4 -8.92 10.24 5.71
C ILE A 4 -8.56 9.02 4.84
N SER A 5 -8.10 9.25 3.62
CA SER A 5 -7.65 8.19 2.73
C SER A 5 -6.42 7.47 3.27
N TYR A 6 -5.43 8.20 3.79
CA TYR A 6 -4.25 7.60 4.41
C TYR A 6 -4.58 6.81 5.68
N THR A 7 -5.39 7.35 6.58
CA THR A 7 -5.84 6.65 7.78
C THR A 7 -6.56 5.35 7.42
N SER A 8 -7.49 5.40 6.46
CA SER A 8 -8.24 4.21 6.03
C SER A 8 -7.35 3.16 5.37
N PHE A 9 -6.42 3.57 4.51
CA PHE A 9 -5.47 2.66 3.87
C PHE A 9 -4.54 1.99 4.89
N LEU A 10 -3.96 2.76 5.82
CA LEU A 10 -3.10 2.23 6.88
C LEU A 10 -3.84 1.24 7.78
N PHE A 11 -5.09 1.55 8.12
CA PHE A 11 -5.92 0.66 8.93
C PHE A 11 -6.28 -0.63 8.19
N LEU A 12 -6.63 -0.55 6.91
CA LEU A 12 -6.88 -1.72 6.06
C LEU A 12 -5.64 -2.60 5.91
N VAL A 13 -4.46 -2.02 5.67
CA VAL A 13 -3.19 -2.75 5.59
C VAL A 13 -2.87 -3.44 6.91
N TRP A 14 -3.07 -2.75 8.04
CA TRP A 14 -2.88 -3.35 9.35
C TRP A 14 -3.81 -4.55 9.57
N ILE A 15 -5.11 -4.43 9.26
CA ILE A 15 -6.06 -5.55 9.35
C ILE A 15 -5.65 -6.71 8.43
N LEU A 16 -5.28 -6.41 7.18
CA LEU A 16 -4.92 -7.44 6.20
C LEU A 16 -3.69 -8.23 6.63
N LEU A 17 -2.70 -7.58 7.25
CA LEU A 17 -1.49 -8.22 7.74
C LEU A 17 -1.70 -8.96 9.08
N SER A 18 -2.55 -8.42 9.95
CA SER A 18 -2.77 -8.88 11.32
C SER A 18 -3.82 -9.99 11.41
N GLY A 19 -4.91 -9.89 10.64
CA GLY A 19 -6.05 -10.82 10.68
C GLY A 19 -6.88 -10.77 11.98
N HIS A 20 -6.61 -9.81 12.88
CA HIS A 20 -7.28 -9.69 14.16
C HIS A 20 -8.49 -8.74 14.12
N PHE A 21 -9.66 -9.24 14.55
CA PHE A 21 -10.92 -8.49 14.62
C PHE A 21 -11.43 -8.28 16.06
N GLU A 22 -10.62 -8.60 17.06
CA GLU A 22 -10.97 -8.42 18.47
C GLU A 22 -11.19 -6.93 18.80
N PRO A 23 -12.26 -6.55 19.54
CA PRO A 23 -12.58 -5.15 19.81
C PRO A 23 -11.44 -4.35 20.46
N LEU A 24 -10.67 -5.00 21.35
CA LEU A 24 -9.51 -4.39 22.01
C LEU A 24 -8.37 -4.11 21.03
N MET A 25 -8.08 -5.06 20.12
CA MET A 25 -7.06 -4.87 19.10
C MET A 25 -7.47 -3.82 18.06
N LEU A 26 -8.76 -3.74 17.72
CA LEU A 26 -9.28 -2.69 16.85
C LEU A 26 -9.12 -1.29 17.47
N GLY A 27 -9.40 -1.15 18.77
CA GLY A 27 -9.17 0.10 19.50
C GLY A 27 -7.71 0.51 19.52
N LEU A 28 -6.81 -0.42 19.85
CA LEU A 28 -5.36 -0.18 19.82
C LEU A 28 -4.85 0.14 18.40
N GLY A 29 -5.36 -0.56 17.39
CA GLY A 29 -5.05 -0.31 15.98
C GLY A 29 -5.49 1.09 15.54
N LEU A 30 -6.71 1.52 15.93
CA LEU A 30 -7.21 2.86 15.65
C LEU A 30 -6.30 3.93 16.26
N VAL A 31 -5.93 3.80 17.54
CA VAL A 31 -5.05 4.74 18.25
C VAL A 31 -3.67 4.80 17.58
N SER A 32 -3.12 3.64 17.20
CA SER A 32 -1.83 3.54 16.50
C SER A 32 -1.85 4.25 15.14
N VAL A 33 -2.90 4.03 14.34
CA VAL A 33 -3.06 4.69 13.03
C VAL A 33 -3.24 6.20 13.21
N LEU A 34 -4.03 6.66 14.18
CA LEU A 34 -4.18 8.08 14.48
C LEU A 34 -2.85 8.73 14.88
N LEU A 35 -2.06 8.07 15.72
CA LEU A 35 -0.74 8.54 16.16
C LEU A 35 0.24 8.61 14.97
N THR A 36 0.22 7.60 14.11
CA THR A 36 1.03 7.57 12.87
C THR A 36 0.67 8.73 11.95
N VAL A 37 -0.62 8.95 11.72
CA VAL A 37 -1.12 10.06 10.88
C VAL A 37 -0.79 11.43 11.49
N PHE A 38 -0.84 11.55 12.82
CA PHE A 38 -0.40 12.75 13.53
C PHE A 38 1.09 13.03 13.30
N LEU A 39 1.94 12.02 13.43
CA LEU A 39 3.39 12.11 13.17
C LEU A 39 3.68 12.49 11.71
N VAL A 40 3.04 11.81 10.75
CA VAL A 40 3.20 12.12 9.32
C VAL A 40 2.74 13.54 9.04
N LYS A 41 1.59 13.99 9.56
CA LYS A 41 1.13 15.37 9.40
C LYS A 41 2.14 16.36 10.00
N ARG A 42 2.74 16.05 11.13
CA ARG A 42 3.79 16.87 11.76
C ARG A 42 5.05 16.92 10.90
N MET A 43 5.43 15.83 10.25
CA MET A 43 6.56 15.77 9.31
C MET A 43 6.27 16.49 7.99
N THR A 44 5.10 16.28 7.37
CA THR A 44 4.66 16.96 6.14
C THR A 44 4.47 18.47 6.35
N LEU A 45 4.10 18.91 7.55
CA LEU A 45 4.12 20.35 7.90
C LEU A 45 5.54 20.93 7.90
N ILE A 46 6.55 20.13 8.21
CA ILE A 46 7.96 20.52 8.24
C ILE A 46 8.58 20.45 6.83
N ASP A 47 8.05 19.59 5.95
CA ASP A 47 8.61 19.28 4.63
C ASP A 47 7.75 19.87 3.50
N HIS A 48 7.99 21.15 3.16
CA HIS A 48 7.27 21.90 2.13
C HIS A 48 7.65 21.54 0.67
N GLU A 49 8.40 20.47 0.41
CA GLU A 49 8.97 20.23 -0.94
C GLU A 49 8.64 18.89 -1.60
N SER A 50 7.88 18.00 -0.98
CA SER A 50 7.65 16.68 -1.59
C SER A 50 6.21 16.25 -1.48
N TYR A 51 5.40 16.49 -2.53
CA TYR A 51 4.48 15.46 -3.04
C TYR A 51 3.77 15.90 -4.34
N PRO A 52 4.21 15.46 -5.53
CA PRO A 52 3.34 15.43 -6.69
C PRO A 52 2.38 14.23 -6.52
N LEU A 53 1.31 14.42 -5.74
CA LEU A 53 0.21 13.45 -5.60
C LEU A 53 -0.56 13.20 -6.91
N HIS A 54 -0.08 13.77 -8.02
CA HIS A 54 -0.65 13.67 -9.35
C HIS A 54 -0.23 12.41 -10.13
N LEU A 55 0.57 11.50 -9.53
CA LEU A 55 0.91 10.20 -10.13
C LEU A 55 0.07 9.02 -9.63
N SER A 56 -0.81 9.22 -8.65
CA SER A 56 -1.50 8.13 -7.93
C SER A 56 -2.46 7.32 -8.82
N SER A 57 -3.19 7.97 -9.73
CA SER A 57 -4.27 7.30 -10.48
C SER A 57 -3.77 6.26 -11.51
N LYS A 58 -2.52 6.37 -12.00
CA LYS A 58 -1.96 5.44 -12.99
C LYS A 58 -1.24 4.22 -12.39
N ILE A 59 -0.97 4.24 -11.08
CA ILE A 59 -0.26 3.16 -10.38
C ILE A 59 -0.95 1.79 -10.50
N PRO A 60 -2.27 1.65 -10.29
CA PRO A 60 -2.90 0.32 -10.38
C PRO A 60 -2.82 -0.28 -11.79
N GLY A 61 -2.97 0.54 -12.84
CA GLY A 61 -2.81 0.08 -14.22
C GLY A 61 -1.38 -0.35 -14.54
N PHE A 62 -0.38 0.39 -14.04
CA PHE A 62 1.03 0.03 -14.19
C PHE A 62 1.38 -1.26 -13.43
N LEU A 63 0.85 -1.46 -12.22
CA LEU A 63 1.02 -2.71 -11.45
C LEU A 63 0.49 -3.93 -12.21
N VAL A 64 -0.70 -3.85 -12.79
CA VAL A 64 -1.28 -4.94 -13.60
C VAL A 64 -0.43 -5.21 -14.84
N PHE A 65 0.07 -4.16 -15.50
CA PHE A 65 0.96 -4.31 -16.65
C PHE A 65 2.24 -5.06 -16.28
N ILE A 66 2.94 -4.63 -15.22
CA ILE A 66 4.17 -5.28 -14.75
C ILE A 66 3.91 -6.73 -14.33
N MET A 67 2.84 -7.01 -13.57
CA MET A 67 2.49 -8.38 -13.18
C MET A 67 2.27 -9.29 -14.39
N ARG A 68 1.61 -8.79 -15.44
CA ARG A 68 1.40 -9.53 -16.68
C ARG A 68 2.73 -9.86 -17.37
N GLU A 69 3.64 -8.89 -17.46
CA GLU A 69 4.95 -9.12 -18.07
C GLU A 69 5.79 -10.11 -17.26
N ILE A 70 5.72 -10.06 -15.92
CA ILE A 70 6.37 -11.04 -15.04
C ILE A 70 5.83 -12.45 -15.30
N VAL A 71 4.51 -12.63 -15.38
CA VAL A 71 3.90 -13.95 -15.64
C VAL A 71 4.33 -14.49 -17.01
N LYS A 72 4.32 -13.64 -18.06
CA LYS A 72 4.78 -14.04 -19.40
C LYS A 72 6.23 -14.48 -19.39
N ALA A 73 7.12 -13.72 -18.74
CA ALA A 73 8.54 -14.05 -18.65
C ALA A 73 8.76 -15.39 -17.96
N ASN A 74 8.05 -15.67 -16.87
CA ASN A 74 8.13 -16.97 -16.18
C ASN A 74 7.60 -18.13 -17.05
N ILE A 75 6.51 -17.94 -17.79
CA ILE A 75 5.99 -18.96 -18.72
C ILE A 75 7.01 -19.25 -19.84
N ASP A 76 7.68 -18.23 -20.37
CA ASP A 76 8.73 -18.39 -21.38
C ASP A 76 9.89 -19.25 -20.84
N VAL A 77 10.36 -18.95 -19.63
CA VAL A 77 11.41 -19.72 -18.95
C VAL A 77 10.98 -21.18 -18.73
N ILE A 78 9.76 -21.42 -18.24
CA ILE A 78 9.23 -22.77 -18.02
C ILE A 78 9.18 -23.56 -19.33
N LYS A 79 8.70 -22.94 -20.42
CA LYS A 79 8.65 -23.59 -21.74
C LYS A 79 10.05 -23.97 -22.23
N ARG A 80 11.04 -23.10 -22.06
CA ARG A 80 12.43 -23.42 -22.44
C ARG A 80 12.99 -24.58 -21.65
N ILE A 81 12.73 -24.65 -20.34
CA ILE A 81 13.20 -25.76 -19.49
C ILE A 81 12.52 -27.08 -19.88
N MET A 82 11.20 -27.08 -20.13
CA MET A 82 10.46 -28.31 -20.48
C MET A 82 10.69 -28.82 -21.91
N THR A 83 11.22 -27.99 -22.82
CA THR A 83 11.47 -28.37 -24.22
C THR A 83 12.88 -28.97 -24.43
N PHE A 84 13.70 -29.03 -23.38
CA PHE A 84 14.89 -29.89 -23.32
C PHE A 84 14.52 -31.28 -22.83
#